data_AF-A0A350D1V6-F1
#
_entry.id   AF-A0A350D1V6-F1
#
_cell.length_a   1.000
_cell.length_b   1.000
_cell.length_c   1.000
_cell.angle_alpha   90.00
_cell.angle_beta   90.00
_cell.angle_gamma   90.00
#
_symmetry.space_group_name_H-M   'P 1'
#
loop_
_entity.id
_entity.type
_entity.pdbx_description
1 polymer ?
#
loop_
_entity_poly.entity_id
_entity_poly.type
_entity_poly.pdbx_seq_one_letter_code
_entity_poly.pdbx_strand_id
1 'polypeptide(L)'
;MKDWQKYTQKVEELKKALGEALGALDVEYEVKMPGEEGFDPSFKVPYVLVKYYTDEGHSHERKIELFEYYLEEPVENMVKMIKDMIEEFLMEIDQSEYGGG
;
A
#
# COMPACT_ATOMS: atom_id res chain seq x y z
N MET A 1 -16.38 6.85 -15.58
CA MET A 1 -15.08 6.27 -15.18
C MET A 1 -14.62 7.06 -13.97
N LYS A 2 -14.04 6.40 -12.97
CA LYS A 2 -13.55 7.08 -11.77
C LYS A 2 -12.24 7.80 -12.12
N ASP A 3 -12.22 9.13 -12.02
CA ASP A 3 -11.12 9.98 -12.50
C ASP A 3 -10.07 10.18 -11.41
N TRP A 4 -9.33 9.13 -11.05
CA TRP A 4 -8.24 9.23 -10.08
C TRP A 4 -7.17 10.27 -10.50
N GLN A 5 -7.04 10.54 -11.80
CA GLN A 5 -6.06 11.47 -12.39
C GLN A 5 -6.15 12.89 -11.79
N LYS A 6 -7.36 13.34 -11.38
CA LYS A 6 -7.51 14.64 -10.72
C LYS A 6 -6.85 14.71 -9.33
N TYR A 7 -6.51 13.56 -8.75
CA TYR A 7 -5.83 13.43 -7.47
C TYR A 7 -4.33 13.12 -7.58
N THR A 8 -3.73 13.23 -8.78
CA THR A 8 -2.29 12.93 -8.98
C THR A 8 -1.40 13.62 -7.95
N GLN A 9 -1.63 14.91 -7.69
CA GLN A 9 -0.87 15.65 -6.66
C GLN A 9 -1.06 15.05 -5.26
N LYS A 10 -2.26 14.59 -4.94
CA LYS A 10 -2.58 13.99 -3.64
C LYS A 10 -1.93 12.61 -3.48
N VAL A 11 -1.80 11.84 -4.57
CA VAL A 11 -1.06 10.57 -4.57
C VAL A 11 0.44 10.81 -4.34
N GLU A 12 1.00 11.88 -4.90
CA GLU A 12 2.39 12.29 -4.63
C GLU A 12 2.59 12.76 -3.17
N GLU A 13 1.63 13.49 -2.61
CA GLU A 13 1.64 13.87 -1.19
C GLU A 13 1.55 12.63 -0.29
N LEU A 14 0.68 11.69 -0.63
CA LEU A 14 0.56 10.41 0.08
C LEU A 14 1.88 9.63 0.06
N LYS A 15 2.57 9.56 -1.08
CA LYS A 15 3.87 8.87 -1.21
C LYS A 15 4.91 9.39 -0.22
N LYS A 16 4.93 10.71 0.01
CA LYS A 16 5.82 11.34 1.00
C LYS A 16 5.37 11.03 2.43
N ALA A 17 4.08 11.18 2.72
CA ALA A 17 3.53 10.97 4.05
C ALA A 17 3.66 9.50 4.52
N LEU A 18 3.54 8.54 3.60
CA LEU A 18 3.78 7.12 3.89
C LEU A 18 5.21 6.84 4.31
N GLY A 19 6.21 7.58 3.80
CA GLY A 19 7.61 7.37 4.21
C GLY A 19 7.86 7.68 5.68
N GLU A 20 7.20 8.68 6.21
CA GLU A 20 7.27 9.01 7.64
C GLU A 20 6.47 8.01 8.48
N ALA A 21 5.29 7.61 8.01
CA ALA A 21 4.38 6.76 8.76
C ALA A 21 4.76 5.28 8.79
N LEU A 22 5.33 4.77 7.69
CA LEU A 22 5.73 3.38 7.53
C LEU A 22 7.21 3.14 7.87
N GLY A 23 8.00 4.18 8.11
CA GLY A 23 9.44 4.03 8.40
C GLY A 23 9.77 3.21 9.66
N ALA A 24 8.78 2.93 10.51
CA ALA A 24 8.92 2.04 11.67
C ALA A 24 8.51 0.58 11.38
N LEU A 25 7.88 0.31 10.23
CA LEU A 25 7.47 -1.03 9.82
C LEU A 25 8.57 -1.65 8.95
N ASP A 26 8.85 -2.93 9.16
CA ASP A 26 9.86 -3.67 8.40
C ASP A 26 9.29 -4.15 7.05
N VAL A 27 8.81 -3.20 6.24
CA VAL A 27 8.22 -3.48 4.93
C VAL A 27 8.82 -2.57 3.86
N GLU A 28 9.01 -3.11 2.67
CA GLU A 28 9.22 -2.29 1.49
C GLU A 28 7.86 -1.86 0.94
N TYR A 29 7.76 -0.60 0.48
CA TYR A 29 6.54 -0.12 -0.14
C TYR A 29 6.82 0.76 -1.36
N GLU A 30 5.92 0.70 -2.34
CA GLU A 30 5.94 1.53 -3.53
C GLU A 30 4.54 2.01 -3.86
N VAL A 31 4.37 3.31 -4.07
CA VAL A 31 3.14 3.87 -4.67
C VAL A 31 3.30 3.83 -6.18
N LYS A 32 2.42 3.11 -6.87
CA LYS A 32 2.43 2.94 -8.33
C LYS A 32 1.18 3.57 -8.95
N MET A 33 1.35 4.35 -10.00
CA MET A 33 0.27 4.96 -10.77
C MET A 33 0.13 4.32 -12.15
N PRO A 34 -1.10 4.24 -12.71
CA PRO A 34 -1.30 3.76 -14.07
C PRO A 34 -0.45 4.55 -15.08
N GLY A 35 0.37 3.84 -15.85
CA GLY A 35 1.28 4.41 -16.85
C GLY A 35 2.73 4.55 -16.37
N GLU A 36 3.03 4.27 -15.10
CA GLU A 36 4.41 4.19 -14.61
C GLU A 36 5.08 2.85 -14.94
N GLU A 37 6.41 2.84 -14.98
CA GLU A 37 7.19 1.61 -15.14
C GLU A 37 6.99 0.66 -13.95
N GLY A 38 6.70 -0.61 -14.25
CA GLY A 38 6.40 -1.62 -13.24
C GLY A 38 4.98 -1.54 -12.66
N PHE A 39 4.09 -0.72 -13.22
CA PHE A 39 2.66 -0.76 -12.90
C PHE A 39 2.01 -2.02 -13.47
N ASP A 40 1.20 -2.70 -12.65
CA ASP A 40 0.45 -3.88 -13.08
C ASP A 40 -0.76 -3.48 -13.93
N PRO A 41 -0.80 -3.82 -15.23
CA PRO A 41 -1.82 -3.34 -16.16
C PRO A 41 -3.22 -3.94 -15.92
N SER A 42 -3.34 -4.92 -15.01
CA SER A 42 -4.66 -5.42 -14.59
C SER A 42 -5.42 -4.40 -13.73
N PHE A 43 -4.70 -3.46 -13.10
CA PHE A 43 -5.27 -2.39 -12.30
C PHE A 43 -5.59 -1.15 -13.13
N LYS A 44 -6.59 -0.38 -12.70
CA LYS A 44 -7.04 0.86 -13.39
C LYS A 44 -6.89 2.12 -12.54
N VAL A 45 -6.46 1.96 -11.31
CA VAL A 45 -6.26 3.02 -10.32
C VAL A 45 -4.86 2.88 -9.71
N PRO A 46 -4.32 3.93 -9.09
CA PRO A 46 -3.08 3.83 -8.33
C PRO A 46 -3.21 2.81 -7.21
N TYR A 47 -2.09 2.24 -6.78
CA TYR A 47 -2.06 1.34 -5.64
C TYR A 47 -0.77 1.50 -4.85
N VAL A 48 -0.80 1.08 -3.59
CA VAL A 48 0.40 0.86 -2.77
C VAL A 48 0.76 -0.61 -2.85
N LEU A 49 1.93 -0.92 -3.40
CA LEU A 49 2.55 -2.23 -3.31
C LEU A 49 3.32 -2.31 -2.01
N VAL A 50 3.06 -3.33 -1.22
CA VAL A 50 3.75 -3.60 0.04
C VAL A 50 4.40 -4.96 -0.07
N LYS A 51 5.67 -5.06 0.29
CA LYS A 51 6.43 -6.30 0.34
C LYS A 51 6.98 -6.51 1.73
N TYR A 52 6.72 -7.68 2.28
CA TYR A 52 7.27 -8.13 3.55
C TYR A 52 8.16 -9.34 3.31
N TYR A 53 9.35 -9.33 3.88
CA TYR A 53 10.31 -10.43 3.78
C TYR A 53 10.40 -11.13 5.13
N THR A 54 10.13 -12.43 5.16
CA THR A 54 10.21 -13.23 6.38
C THR A 54 11.65 -13.71 6.57
N ASP A 55 12.01 -14.08 7.80
CA ASP A 55 13.36 -14.55 8.15
C ASP A 55 13.79 -15.81 7.37
N GLU A 56 12.82 -16.58 6.86
CA GLU A 56 13.04 -17.77 6.03
C GLU A 56 13.34 -17.43 4.55
N GLY A 57 13.35 -16.15 4.19
CA GLY A 57 13.64 -15.67 2.84
C GLY A 57 12.44 -15.72 1.89
N HIS A 58 11.24 -15.99 2.41
CA HIS A 58 10.00 -15.84 1.64
C HIS A 58 9.56 -14.37 1.61
N SER A 59 8.91 -13.97 0.53
CA SER A 59 8.34 -12.63 0.40
C SER A 59 6.84 -12.70 0.20
N HIS A 60 6.11 -11.93 0.98
CA HIS A 60 4.68 -11.73 0.82
C HIS A 60 4.43 -10.35 0.23
N GLU A 61 3.54 -10.26 -0.74
CA GLU A 61 3.16 -8.99 -1.36
C GLU A 61 1.67 -8.71 -1.20
N ARG A 62 1.32 -7.44 -0.95
CA ARG A 62 -0.06 -6.96 -0.94
C ARG A 62 -0.17 -5.67 -1.76
N LYS A 63 -1.19 -5.58 -2.60
CA LYS A 63 -1.54 -4.38 -3.37
C LYS A 63 -2.79 -3.75 -2.76
N ILE A 64 -2.70 -2.48 -2.35
CA ILE A 64 -3.80 -1.71 -1.78
C ILE A 64 -4.26 -0.69 -2.82
N GLU A 65 -5.41 -0.92 -3.44
CA GLU A 65 -5.98 -0.03 -4.47
C GLU A 65 -6.43 1.31 -3.88
N LEU A 66 -5.92 2.41 -4.44
CA LEU A 66 -6.29 3.78 -4.09
C LEU A 66 -7.50 4.22 -4.93
N PHE A 67 -8.66 3.64 -4.64
CA PHE A 67 -9.90 4.06 -5.28
C PHE A 67 -10.22 5.53 -5.01
N GLU A 68 -11.02 6.12 -5.91
CA GLU A 68 -11.42 7.53 -5.86
C GLU A 68 -11.98 7.97 -4.50
N TYR A 69 -12.79 7.15 -3.85
CA TYR A 69 -13.39 7.49 -2.55
C TYR A 69 -12.36 7.53 -1.41
N TYR A 70 -11.23 6.81 -1.52
CA TYR A 70 -10.10 7.00 -0.61
C TYR A 70 -9.35 8.29 -0.91
N LEU A 71 -9.23 8.65 -2.19
CA LEU A 71 -8.57 9.89 -2.63
C LEU A 71 -9.39 11.15 -2.31
N GLU A 72 -10.67 11.02 -1.98
CA GLU A 72 -11.48 12.12 -1.46
C GLU A 72 -11.12 12.45 0.01
N GLU A 73 -10.72 11.46 0.80
CA GLU A 73 -10.36 11.61 2.21
C GLU A 73 -9.05 12.39 2.42
N PRO A 74 -8.89 13.14 3.52
CA PRO A 74 -7.62 13.78 3.87
C PRO A 74 -6.42 12.81 3.81
N VAL A 75 -5.25 13.29 3.40
CA VAL A 75 -4.03 12.46 3.26
C VAL A 75 -3.71 11.73 4.57
N GLU A 76 -3.88 12.38 5.73
CA GLU A 76 -3.69 11.75 7.04
C GLU A 76 -4.61 10.55 7.28
N ASN A 77 -5.87 10.62 6.85
CA ASN A 77 -6.82 9.52 6.94
C ASN A 77 -6.40 8.37 6.01
N MET A 78 -5.94 8.69 4.80
CA MET A 78 -5.42 7.70 3.87
C MET A 78 -4.19 6.99 4.42
N VAL A 79 -3.23 7.73 4.98
CA VAL A 79 -2.02 7.19 5.59
C VAL A 79 -2.37 6.24 6.72
N LYS A 80 -3.26 6.67 7.62
CA LYS A 80 -3.71 5.83 8.73
C LYS A 80 -4.35 4.55 8.22
N MET A 81 -5.29 4.66 7.28
CA MET A 81 -5.98 3.51 6.70
C MET A 81 -5.01 2.52 6.04
N ILE A 82 -4.04 3.00 5.28
CA ILE A 82 -3.02 2.15 4.62
C ILE A 82 -2.12 1.49 5.67
N LYS A 83 -1.71 2.23 6.70
CA LYS A 83 -0.94 1.67 7.81
C LYS A 83 -1.71 0.56 8.52
N ASP A 84 -2.98 0.79 8.86
CA ASP A 84 -3.82 -0.20 9.53
C ASP A 84 -3.95 -1.48 8.66
N MET A 85 -4.11 -1.35 7.33
CA MET A 85 -4.13 -2.49 6.40
C MET A 85 -2.79 -3.24 6.30
N ILE A 86 -1.66 -2.54 6.44
CA ILE A 86 -0.33 -3.15 6.44
C ILE A 86 -0.09 -3.89 7.76
N GLU A 87 -0.48 -3.32 8.89
CA GLU A 87 -0.38 -3.99 10.18
C GLU A 87 -1.24 -5.27 10.21
N GLU A 88 -2.47 -5.21 9.66
CA GLU A 88 -3.31 -6.40 9.48
C GLU A 88 -2.64 -7.45 8.60
N PHE A 89 -2.05 -7.04 7.47
CA PHE A 89 -1.29 -7.93 6.59
C PHE A 89 -0.14 -8.64 7.30
N LEU A 90 0.64 -7.91 8.09
CA LEU A 90 1.75 -8.50 8.85
C LEU A 90 1.24 -9.49 9.91
N MET A 91 0.15 -9.17 10.61
CA MET A 91 -0.47 -10.07 11.57
C MET A 91 -1.01 -11.35 10.90
N GLU A 92 -1.60 -11.25 9.70
CA GLU A 92 -2.06 -12.42 8.95
C GLU A 92 -0.90 -13.36 8.58
N ILE A 93 0.25 -12.80 8.18
CA ILE A 93 1.44 -13.60 7.84
C ILE A 93 1.98 -14.28 9.10
N ASP A 94 2.17 -13.54 10.18
CA ASP A 94 2.65 -14.08 11.45
C ASP A 94 1.74 -15.22 11.96
N GLN A 95 0.43 -15.05 11.90
CA GLN A 95 -0.51 -16.12 12.22
C GLN A 95 -0.44 -17.30 11.25
N SER A 96 -0.19 -17.06 9.96
CA SER A 96 -0.08 -18.15 8.98
C SER A 96 1.20 -18.98 9.15
N GLU A 97 2.31 -18.34 9.53
CA GLU A 97 3.60 -18.99 9.73
C GLU A 97 3.68 -19.70 11.09
N TYR A 98 3.08 -19.14 12.14
CA TYR A 98 3.19 -19.67 13.51
C TYR A 98 1.91 -20.30 14.08
N GLY A 99 0.75 -20.13 13.41
CA GLY A 99 -0.56 -20.59 13.89
C GLY A 99 -0.99 -21.98 13.40
N GLY A 100 -0.13 -22.69 12.65
CA GLY A 100 -0.37 -24.06 12.22
C GLY A 100 -0.10 -25.10 13.30
N GLY A 101 -1.02 -25.23 14.27
CA GLY A 101 -1.09 -26.34 15.22
C GLY A 101 -1.90 -27.53 14.69
#